data_AF-A0A1Y5TSQ7-F1
#
_entry.id   AF-A0A1Y5TSQ7-F1
#
_cell.length_a   1.000
_cell.length_b   1.000
_cell.length_c   1.000
_cell.angle_alpha   90.00
_cell.angle_beta   90.00
_cell.angle_gamma   90.00
#
_symmetry.space_group_name_H-M   'P 1'
#
loop_
_entity.id
_entity.type
_entity.pdbx_description
1 polymer ?
#
loop_
_entity_poly.entity_id
_entity_poly.type
_entity_poly.pdbx_seq_one_letter_code
_entity_poly.pdbx_strand_id
1 'polypeptide(L)' 'MRFDMVCEANGIEHRLTKPNHPWTHGQAERMNRTTKDARVKRFHYDNHDLLRTHLGDLMAACNFGRRLKTLGGLSP' A
#
# COMPACT_ATOMS: atom_id res chain seq x y z
N MET A 1 -6.87 21.10 -3.24
CA MET A 1 -8.26 21.60 -3.32
C MET A 1 -9.28 20.47 -3.11
N ARG A 2 -9.62 19.63 -4.10
CA ARG A 2 -10.66 18.58 -3.90
C ARG A 2 -10.31 17.53 -2.84
N PHE A 3 -9.05 17.06 -2.79
CA PHE A 3 -8.64 16.06 -1.80
C PHE A 3 -8.61 16.65 -0.38
N ASP A 4 -8.03 17.85 -0.22
CA ASP A 4 -7.99 18.55 1.08
C ASP A 4 -9.40 18.80 1.63
N MET A 5 -10.35 19.21 0.79
CA MET A 5 -11.75 19.38 1.19
C MET A 5 -12.40 18.08 1.66
N VAL A 6 -12.09 16.94 1.02
CA VAL A 6 -12.60 15.63 1.44
C VAL A 6 -11.96 15.22 2.77
N CYS A 7 -10.66 15.44 2.95
CA CYS A 7 -9.99 15.19 4.22
C CYS A 7 -10.62 16.01 5.34
N GLU A 8 -10.82 17.32 5.12
CA GLU A 8 -11.48 18.22 6.07
C GLU A 8 -12.90 17.76 6.42
N ALA A 9 -13.72 17.42 5.42
CA ALA A 9 -15.08 16.93 5.63
C ALA A 9 -15.14 15.62 6.43
N ASN A 10 -14.06 14.83 6.42
CA ASN A 10 -13.94 13.58 7.19
C ASN A 10 -13.12 13.76 8.49
N GLY A 11 -12.72 14.98 8.86
CA GLY A 11 -11.89 15.24 10.04
C GLY A 11 -10.48 14.62 9.97
N ILE A 12 -9.98 14.35 8.75
CA ILE A 12 -8.67 13.77 8.51
C ILE A 12 -7.67 14.90 8.28
N GLU A 13 -6.63 14.96 9.12
CA GLU A 13 -5.52 15.88 8.91
C GLU A 13 -4.65 15.42 7.73
N HIS A 14 -4.59 16.23 6.67
CA HIS A 14 -3.73 15.94 5.52
C HIS A 14 -2.30 16.46 5.76
N ARG A 15 -1.36 15.53 5.98
CA ARG A 15 0.06 15.86 6.22
C ARG A 15 0.92 15.57 5.00
N LEU A 16 1.75 16.55 4.61
CA LEU A 16 2.75 16.40 3.57
C LEU A 16 4.15 16.29 4.17
N THR A 17 4.99 15.46 3.56
CA THR A 17 6.41 15.34 3.93
C THR A 17 7.22 16.46 3.28
N LYS A 18 8.20 17.01 4.00
CA LYS A 18 9.14 17.97 3.43
C LYS A 18 9.93 17.34 2.26
N PRO A 19 10.25 18.10 1.18
CA PRO A 19 11.14 17.62 0.12
C PRO A 19 12.49 17.16 0.66
N ASN A 20 13.12 16.18 0.00
CA ASN A 20 14.42 15.61 0.39
C ASN A 20 14.44 14.81 1.72
N HIS A 21 13.28 14.36 2.20
CA HIS A 21 13.15 13.49 3.38
C HIS A 21 12.54 12.11 3.04
N PRO A 22 13.20 11.29 2.20
CA PRO A 22 12.62 10.04 1.69
C PRO A 22 12.34 9.00 2.78
N TRP A 23 13.09 9.03 3.89
CA TRP A 23 12.91 8.07 4.98
C TRP A 23 11.53 8.15 5.65
N THR A 24 10.86 9.30 5.60
CA THR A 24 9.51 9.47 6.15
C THR A 24 8.47 8.64 5.40
N HIS A 25 8.70 8.37 4.12
CA HIS A 25 7.82 7.54 3.28
C HIS A 25 8.35 6.10 3.07
N GLY A 26 9.50 5.77 3.67
CA GLY A 26 10.24 4.55 3.36
C GLY A 26 9.48 3.23 3.61
N GLN A 27 8.55 3.20 4.57
CA GLN A 27 7.70 2.03 4.81
C GLN A 27 6.73 1.79 3.64
N ALA A 28 6.06 2.83 3.17
CA ALA A 28 5.17 2.75 2.01
C ALA A 28 5.95 2.40 0.73
N GLU A 29 7.16 2.94 0.56
CA GLU A 29 8.03 2.58 -0.57
C GLU A 29 8.45 1.11 -0.55
N ARG A 30 8.84 0.58 0.62
CA ARG A 30 9.20 -0.85 0.77
C ARG A 30 8.01 -1.76 0.47
N MET A 31 6.82 -1.40 0.94
CA MET A 31 5.59 -2.12 0.64
C MET A 31 5.28 -2.11 -0.85
N ASN A 32 5.34 -0.93 -1.48
CA ASN A 32 5.09 -0.77 -2.91
C ASN A 32 6.11 -1.54 -3.77
N ARG A 33 7.38 -1.55 -3.39
CA ARG A 33 8.41 -2.36 -4.06
C ARG A 33 8.08 -3.85 -3.98
N THR A 34 7.73 -4.35 -2.80
CA THR A 34 7.34 -5.76 -2.60
C THR A 34 6.15 -6.14 -3.48
N THR A 35 5.11 -5.30 -3.53
CA THR A 35 3.95 -5.51 -4.40
C THR A 35 4.34 -5.58 -5.88
N LYS A 36 5.20 -4.64 -6.32
CA LYS A 36 5.66 -4.61 -7.72
C LYS A 36 6.49 -5.84 -8.09
N ASP A 37 7.42 -6.25 -7.23
CA ASP A 37 8.33 -7.36 -7.50
C ASP A 37 7.65 -8.73 -7.38
N ALA A 38 6.68 -8.87 -6.48
CA ALA A 38 5.97 -10.12 -6.27
C ALA A 38 4.91 -10.40 -7.34
N ARG A 39 4.24 -9.36 -7.86
CA ARG A 39 3.13 -9.54 -8.81
C ARG A 39 3.27 -8.72 -10.09
N VAL A 40 3.41 -7.41 -10.01
CA VAL A 40 3.34 -6.55 -11.21
C VAL A 40 4.39 -6.92 -12.27
N LYS A 41 5.62 -7.26 -11.84
CA LYS A 41 6.70 -7.64 -12.76
C LYS A 41 6.67 -9.11 -13.21
N ARG A 42 5.88 -9.97 -12.57
CA ARG A 42 5.88 -11.43 -12.81
C ARG A 42 4.77 -11.91 -13.74
N PHE A 43 3.72 -11.10 -13.91
CA PHE A 43 2.54 -11.46 -14.68
C PHE A 43 2.35 -10.46 -15.82
N HIS A 44 1.96 -10.98 -16.99
CA HIS A 44 1.36 -10.16 -18.04
C HIS A 44 -0.12 -9.98 -17.73
N TYR A 45 -0.66 -8.78 -17.94
CA TYR A 45 -2.06 -8.48 -17.74
C TYR A 45 -2.67 -8.05 -19.06
N ASP A 46 -3.68 -8.78 -19.52
CA ASP A 46 -4.38 -8.45 -20.77
C ASP A 46 -5.39 -7.31 -20.57
N ASN A 47 -5.85 -7.12 -19.33
CA ASN A 47 -6.72 -6.02 -18.93
C ASN A 47 -6.48 -5.61 -17.47
N HIS A 48 -7.05 -4.47 -17.09
CA HIS A 48 -6.90 -3.92 -15.75
C HIS A 48 -7.68 -4.69 -14.68
N ASP A 49 -8.73 -5.42 -15.03
CA ASP A 49 -9.53 -6.17 -14.06
C ASP A 49 -8.74 -7.35 -13.48
N LEU A 50 -7.95 -8.03 -14.30
CA LEU A 50 -7.00 -9.06 -13.85
C LEU A 50 -5.99 -8.50 -12.85
N LEU A 51 -5.45 -7.31 -13.13
CA LEU A 51 -4.54 -6.62 -12.21
C LEU A 51 -5.24 -6.27 -10.88
N ARG A 52 -6.47 -5.76 -10.94
CA ARG A 52 -7.24 -5.39 -9.73
C ARG A 52 -7.51 -6.59 -8.84
N THR A 53 -7.93 -7.72 -9.42
CA THR A 53 -8.15 -8.97 -8.68
C THR A 53 -6.86 -9.45 -8.02
N HIS A 54 -5.76 -9.51 -8.77
CA HIS A 54 -4.47 -9.96 -8.25
C HIS A 54 -3.90 -9.04 -7.15
N LEU A 55 -4.14 -7.72 -7.26
CA LEU A 55 -3.80 -6.78 -6.19
C LEU A 55 -4.65 -7.02 -4.95
N GLY A 56 -5.95 -7.30 -5.10
CA GLY A 56 -6.85 -7.70 -4.02
C GLY A 56 -6.33 -8.93 -3.27
N ASP A 57 -5.98 -9.99 -4.00
CA ASP A 57 -5.45 -11.22 -3.42
C ASP A 57 -4.14 -10.98 -2.66
N LEU A 58 -3.25 -10.14 -3.21
CA LEU A 58 -2.01 -9.79 -2.53
C LEU A 58 -2.28 -9.04 -1.23
N MET A 59 -3.18 -8.04 -1.25
CA MET A 59 -3.54 -7.30 -0.04
C MET A 59 -4.16 -8.21 1.01
N ALA A 60 -5.07 -9.10 0.62
CA ALA A 60 -5.68 -10.06 1.54
C ALA A 60 -4.63 -10.99 2.16
N ALA A 61 -3.72 -11.52 1.36
CA ALA A 61 -2.63 -12.36 1.85
C ALA A 61 -1.68 -11.60 2.80
N CYS A 62 -1.37 -10.33 2.53
CA CYS A 62 -0.52 -9.51 3.38
C CYS A 62 -1.20 -9.11 4.69
N ASN A 63 -2.47 -8.69 4.64
CA ASN A 63 -3.18 -8.14 5.78
C ASN A 63 -3.79 -9.22 6.68
N PHE A 64 -4.08 -10.41 6.14
CA PHE A 64 -4.75 -11.47 6.91
C PHE A 64 -3.97 -12.78 6.96
N GLY A 65 -3.18 -13.10 5.93
CA GLY A 65 -2.44 -14.36 5.86
C GLY A 65 -1.04 -14.31 6.48
N ARG A 66 -0.43 -13.12 6.59
CA ARG A 66 0.97 -12.98 7.02
C ARG A 66 1.08 -12.62 8.50
N ARG A 67 1.53 -13.57 9.31
CA ARG A 67 1.84 -13.34 10.73
C ARG A 67 3.20 -12.63 10.89
N LEU A 68 3.20 -11.48 11.57
CA LEU A 68 4.41 -10.68 11.77
C LEU A 68 5.02 -10.94 13.16
N LYS A 69 6.30 -11.32 13.18
CA LYS A 69 7.06 -11.55 14.43
C LYS A 69 7.07 -10.30 15.32
N THR A 70 7.20 -9.12 14.72
CA THR A 70 7.19 -7.83 15.41
C THR A 70 5.86 -7.50 16.08
N LEU A 71 4.77 -8.13 15.64
CA LEU A 71 3.43 -7.99 16.24
C LEU A 71 3.05 -9.21 17.09
N GLY A 72 4.03 -9.97 17.61
CA GLY A 72 3.75 -11.17 18.41
C GLY A 72 3.06 -12.29 17.60
N GLY A 73 3.24 -12.31 16.28
CA GLY A 73 2.57 -13.23 15.38
C GLY A 73 1.15 -12.80 15.01
N LEU A 74 0.72 -11.57 15.30
CA LEU A 74 -0.51 -11.04 14.72
C LEU A 74 -0.29 -10.64 13.25
N SER A 75 -1.37 -10.60 12.49
CA SER A 75 -1.37 -9.93 11.19
C SER A 75 -1.30 -8.40 11.38
N PRO A 76 -0.92 -7.63 10.35
CA PRO A 76 -0.93 -6.16 10.40
C PRO A 76 -2.26 -5.55 10.86
#